data_AF-A0A1S3YHZ5-F1
#
_entry.id   AF-A0A1S3YHZ5-F1
#
_cell.length_a   1.000
_cell.length_b   1.000
_cell.length_c   1.000
_cell.angle_alpha   90.00
_cell.angle_beta   90.00
_cell.angle_gamma   90.00
#
_symmetry.space_group_name_H-M   'P 1'
#
loop_
_entity.id
_entity.type
_entity.pdbx_description
1 polymer ?
#
loop_
_entity_poly.entity_id
_entity_poly.type
_entity_poly.pdbx_seq_one_letter_code
_entity_poly.pdbx_strand_id
1 'polypeptide(L)'
;MAESNPKPQLPEMAQTEEEKLKYLEFLQVAMIHAALYVTKVYGYAKENSGPLKPGVQTVEGTVKTVVGPVYDKFHDVPVEVLKFVDRKVDESVRKIETRVPPMVKQAPAAARSVAADVKSAGVIGAASGLAKTVYAKYEPAAKGLYTKYEPMAEQYAASAWLSLNRLPVVPKVTQAVAPTAAYYSGKYNEIVQQSAEKGYKVASYLPLVPTGKISKVFSTQHVASN
;
A
#
# COMPACT_ATOMS: atom_id res chain seq x y z
N MET A 1 -8.92 -39.91 -51.38
CA MET A 1 -8.00 -39.02 -50.63
C MET A 1 -8.61 -37.64 -50.53
N ALA A 2 -8.98 -37.22 -49.32
CA ALA A 2 -9.02 -35.84 -48.83
C ALA A 2 -9.65 -35.88 -47.44
N GLU A 3 -8.86 -36.28 -46.44
CA GLU A 3 -9.23 -36.16 -45.03
C GLU A 3 -9.32 -34.67 -44.67
N SER A 4 -10.51 -34.23 -44.27
CA SER A 4 -10.74 -32.91 -43.69
C SER A 4 -10.30 -32.93 -42.22
N ASN A 5 -9.14 -32.35 -41.94
CA ASN A 5 -8.65 -32.13 -40.59
C ASN A 5 -9.10 -30.73 -40.10
N PRO A 6 -9.89 -30.58 -39.03
CA PRO A 6 -10.13 -29.28 -38.44
C PRO A 6 -9.01 -28.95 -37.45
N LYS A 7 -8.33 -27.82 -37.68
CA LYS A 7 -7.45 -27.17 -36.70
C LYS A 7 -8.21 -26.97 -35.37
N PRO A 8 -7.61 -27.29 -34.21
CA PRO A 8 -8.11 -26.80 -32.94
C PRO A 8 -7.91 -25.28 -32.88
N GLN A 9 -9.00 -24.53 -32.82
CA GLN A 9 -8.98 -23.13 -32.42
C GLN A 9 -8.81 -23.10 -30.90
N LEU A 10 -7.62 -22.73 -30.43
CA LEU A 10 -7.49 -22.04 -29.15
C LEU A 10 -7.97 -20.61 -29.40
N PRO A 11 -8.98 -20.10 -28.68
CA PRO A 11 -8.62 -19.19 -27.59
C PRO A 11 -9.67 -19.12 -26.46
N GLU A 12 -9.31 -19.53 -25.26
CA GLU A 12 -9.95 -19.01 -24.04
C GLU A 12 -8.88 -18.65 -23.01
N MET A 13 -8.04 -17.67 -23.35
CA MET A 13 -7.20 -16.93 -22.39
C MET A 13 -8.01 -15.80 -21.75
N ALA A 14 -9.21 -16.10 -21.24
CA ALA A 14 -10.04 -15.12 -20.54
C ALA A 14 -10.15 -15.43 -19.03
N GLN A 15 -9.71 -16.60 -18.58
CA GLN A 15 -9.97 -17.05 -17.20
C GLN A 15 -8.74 -17.05 -16.28
N THR A 16 -7.54 -16.69 -16.75
CA THR A 16 -6.30 -16.77 -15.94
C THR A 16 -5.72 -15.41 -15.54
N GLU A 17 -6.18 -14.30 -16.12
CA GLU A 17 -5.72 -12.96 -15.72
C GLU A 17 -6.40 -12.42 -14.45
N GLU A 18 -7.55 -12.98 -14.04
CA GLU A 18 -8.27 -12.52 -12.83
C GLU A 18 -7.61 -12.96 -11.51
N GLU A 19 -6.66 -13.91 -11.53
CA GLU A 19 -6.05 -14.42 -10.30
C GLU A 19 -4.76 -13.72 -9.88
N LYS A 20 -4.14 -12.94 -10.77
CA LYS A 20 -2.85 -12.31 -10.51
C LYS A 20 -3.02 -10.91 -9.91
N LEU A 21 -2.33 -10.63 -8.81
CA LEU A 21 -2.26 -9.27 -8.24
C LEU A 21 -1.60 -8.33 -9.25
N LYS A 22 -2.30 -7.27 -9.65
CA LYS A 22 -1.86 -6.33 -10.68
C LYS A 22 -1.03 -5.17 -10.11
N TYR A 23 -1.34 -4.74 -8.88
CA TYR A 23 -0.70 -3.61 -8.21
C TYR A 23 0.08 -4.04 -6.96
N LEU A 24 -0.36 -5.08 -6.25
CA LEU A 24 0.14 -5.49 -4.94
C LEU A 24 1.05 -6.73 -4.99
N GLU A 25 1.47 -7.17 -6.18
CA GLU A 25 2.43 -8.29 -6.35
C GLU A 25 3.73 -8.02 -5.57
N PHE A 26 4.22 -6.78 -5.56
CA PHE A 26 5.40 -6.39 -4.80
C PHE A 26 5.25 -6.63 -3.29
N LEU A 27 4.04 -6.50 -2.75
CA LEU A 27 3.78 -6.70 -1.33
C LEU A 27 3.89 -8.17 -0.96
N GLN A 28 3.39 -9.08 -1.81
CA GLN A 28 3.61 -10.52 -1.63
C GLN A 28 5.10 -10.87 -1.66
N VAL A 29 5.82 -10.37 -2.67
CA VAL A 29 7.27 -10.62 -2.79
C VAL A 29 8.02 -10.08 -1.56
N ALA A 30 7.70 -8.87 -1.11
CA ALA A 30 8.30 -8.27 0.09
C ALA A 30 7.99 -9.08 1.35
N MET A 31 6.74 -9.55 1.53
CA MET A 31 6.34 -10.38 2.66
C MET A 31 7.09 -11.71 2.67
N ILE A 32 7.26 -12.37 1.52
CA ILE A 32 8.06 -13.59 1.39
C ILE A 32 9.52 -13.32 1.76
N HIS A 33 10.11 -12.22 1.27
CA HIS A 33 11.49 -11.85 1.60
C HIS A 33 11.66 -11.55 3.08
N ALA A 34 10.72 -10.80 3.68
CA ALA A 34 10.72 -10.51 5.10
C ALA A 34 10.60 -11.80 5.93
N ALA A 35 9.69 -12.71 5.56
CA ALA A 35 9.52 -14.00 6.20
C ALA A 35 10.79 -14.86 6.12
N LEU A 36 11.44 -14.90 4.95
CA LEU A 36 12.72 -15.59 4.78
C LEU A 36 13.81 -14.98 5.66
N TYR A 37 13.88 -13.65 5.75
CA TYR A 37 14.86 -12.97 6.57
C TYR A 37 14.65 -13.23 8.07
N VAL A 38 13.40 -13.09 8.54
CA VAL A 38 13.02 -13.40 9.92
C VAL A 38 13.29 -14.86 10.24
N THR A 39 12.95 -15.79 9.35
CA THR A 39 13.20 -17.23 9.55
C THR A 39 14.70 -17.53 9.63
N LYS A 40 15.52 -16.89 8.79
CA LYS A 40 16.98 -17.03 8.85
C LYS A 40 17.56 -16.50 10.15
N VAL A 41 17.16 -15.30 10.56
CA VAL A 41 17.63 -14.67 11.82
C VAL A 41 17.18 -15.48 13.02
N TYR A 42 15.91 -15.89 13.06
CA TYR A 42 15.36 -16.72 14.12
C TYR A 42 16.03 -18.10 14.17
N GLY A 43 16.17 -18.77 13.02
CA GLY A 43 16.84 -20.06 12.92
C GLY A 43 18.29 -19.98 13.39
N TYR A 44 19.02 -18.94 12.97
CA TYR A 44 20.38 -18.68 13.46
C TYR A 44 20.41 -18.47 14.98
N ALA A 45 19.54 -17.62 15.52
CA ALA A 45 19.48 -17.37 16.96
C ALA A 45 19.14 -18.65 17.75
N LYS A 46 18.18 -19.44 17.26
CA LYS A 46 17.74 -20.71 17.83
C LYS A 46 18.86 -21.75 17.87
N GLU A 47 19.59 -21.93 16.76
CA GLU A 47 20.72 -22.87 16.71
C GLU A 47 21.87 -22.44 17.62
N ASN A 48 22.07 -21.13 17.80
CA ASN A 48 23.09 -20.56 18.66
C ASN A 48 22.61 -20.28 20.11
N SER A 49 21.45 -20.78 20.52
CA SER A 49 20.86 -20.52 21.84
C SER A 49 21.51 -21.30 23.00
N GLY A 50 22.42 -22.22 22.72
CA GLY A 50 23.13 -22.99 23.74
C GLY A 50 22.19 -23.72 24.71
N PRO A 51 22.34 -23.58 26.04
CA PRO A 51 21.49 -24.23 27.05
C PRO A 51 19.99 -23.90 26.95
N LEU A 52 19.61 -22.80 26.29
CA LEU A 52 18.21 -22.37 26.15
C LEU A 52 17.49 -23.03 24.96
N LYS A 53 18.23 -23.69 24.07
CA LYS A 53 17.68 -24.35 22.87
C LYS A 53 16.50 -25.30 23.16
N PRO A 54 16.54 -26.17 24.20
CA PRO A 54 15.42 -27.05 24.55
C PRO A 54 14.15 -26.28 24.96
N GLY A 55 14.32 -25.17 25.69
CA GLY A 55 13.22 -24.30 26.12
C GLY A 55 12.54 -23.61 24.93
N VAL A 56 13.33 -23.06 24.00
CA VAL A 56 12.82 -22.44 22.76
C VAL A 56 12.04 -23.45 21.93
N GLN A 57 12.57 -24.67 21.74
CA GLN A 57 11.88 -25.74 21.00
C GLN A 57 10.57 -26.18 21.67
N THR A 58 10.53 -26.24 22.99
CA THR A 58 9.32 -26.61 23.75
C THR A 58 8.22 -25.57 23.61
N VAL A 59 8.56 -24.29 23.73
CA VAL A 59 7.62 -23.18 23.54
C VAL A 59 7.14 -23.13 22.09
N GLU A 60 8.04 -23.24 21.12
CA GLU A 60 7.67 -23.29 19.69
C GLU A 60 6.74 -24.46 19.39
N GLY A 61 7.01 -25.65 19.90
CA GLY A 61 6.15 -26.82 19.76
C GLY A 61 4.76 -26.61 20.37
N THR A 62 4.70 -25.97 21.54
CA THR A 62 3.43 -25.63 22.21
C THR A 62 2.64 -24.61 21.41
N VAL A 63 3.27 -23.52 20.98
CA VAL A 63 2.64 -22.48 20.16
C VAL A 63 2.17 -23.07 18.83
N LYS A 64 2.98 -23.89 18.18
CA LYS A 64 2.60 -24.58 16.93
C LYS A 64 1.39 -25.49 17.15
N THR A 65 1.29 -26.18 18.29
CA THR A 65 0.16 -27.05 18.60
C THR A 65 -1.13 -26.27 18.86
N VAL A 66 -1.03 -25.14 19.58
CA VAL A 66 -2.20 -24.32 19.93
C VAL A 66 -2.66 -23.45 18.76
N VAL A 67 -1.72 -22.84 18.03
CA VAL A 67 -2.00 -21.85 16.98
C VAL A 67 -2.02 -22.49 15.59
N GLY A 68 -1.35 -23.62 15.37
CA GLY A 68 -1.33 -24.33 14.09
C GLY A 68 -2.73 -24.60 13.52
N PRO A 69 -3.68 -25.17 14.29
CA PRO A 69 -5.04 -25.39 13.82
C PRO A 69 -5.80 -24.10 13.47
N VAL A 70 -5.42 -22.96 14.06
CA VAL A 70 -5.99 -21.65 13.72
C VAL A 70 -5.37 -21.13 12.44
N TYR A 71 -4.05 -21.26 12.27
CA TYR A 71 -3.35 -20.88 11.05
C TYR A 71 -3.88 -21.67 9.84
N ASP A 72 -3.98 -22.99 9.93
CA ASP A 72 -4.47 -23.85 8.84
C ASP A 72 -5.89 -23.49 8.39
N LYS A 73 -6.72 -22.97 9.30
CA LYS A 73 -8.08 -22.52 8.97
C LYS A 73 -8.16 -21.15 8.31
N PHE A 74 -7.18 -20.28 8.53
CA PHE A 74 -7.27 -18.86 8.16
C PHE A 74 -6.11 -18.37 7.30
N HIS A 75 -5.13 -19.20 6.94
CA HIS A 75 -3.94 -18.79 6.19
C HIS A 75 -4.22 -18.24 4.79
N ASP A 76 -5.37 -18.57 4.19
CA ASP A 76 -5.79 -18.09 2.87
C ASP A 76 -6.48 -16.73 2.93
N VAL A 77 -7.08 -16.38 4.08
CA VAL A 77 -7.84 -15.14 4.27
C VAL A 77 -6.99 -13.89 3.96
N PRO A 78 -5.73 -13.77 4.42
CA PRO A 78 -4.87 -12.63 4.06
C PRO A 78 -4.63 -12.49 2.56
N VAL A 79 -4.49 -13.60 1.83
CA VAL A 79 -4.28 -13.59 0.38
C VAL A 79 -5.54 -13.13 -0.34
N GLU A 80 -6.70 -13.58 0.11
CA GLU A 80 -8.00 -13.21 -0.46
C GLU A 80 -8.34 -11.74 -0.20
N VAL A 81 -8.02 -11.24 1.01
CA VAL A 81 -8.11 -9.81 1.33
C VAL A 81 -7.17 -9.00 0.42
N LEU A 82 -5.94 -9.48 0.19
CA LEU A 82 -4.99 -8.78 -0.67
C LEU A 82 -5.47 -8.71 -2.12
N LYS A 83 -6.01 -9.81 -2.67
CA LYS A 83 -6.66 -9.85 -3.98
C LYS A 83 -7.84 -8.88 -4.07
N PHE A 84 -8.67 -8.83 -3.02
CA PHE A 84 -9.79 -7.91 -2.97
C PHE A 84 -9.34 -6.44 -3.03
N VAL A 85 -8.32 -6.08 -2.24
CA VAL A 85 -7.75 -4.72 -2.25
C VAL A 85 -7.13 -4.40 -3.61
N ASP A 86 -6.37 -5.33 -4.19
CA ASP A 86 -5.74 -5.16 -5.50
C ASP A 86 -6.75 -4.88 -6.62
N ARG A 87 -7.84 -5.64 -6.65
CA ARG A 87 -8.95 -5.40 -7.59
C ARG A 87 -9.61 -4.04 -7.38
N LYS A 88 -9.79 -3.62 -6.12
CA LYS A 88 -10.34 -2.29 -5.81
C LYS A 88 -9.40 -1.15 -6.22
N VAL A 89 -8.09 -1.36 -6.10
CA VAL A 89 -7.08 -0.43 -6.61
C VAL A 89 -7.17 -0.35 -8.14
N ASP A 90 -7.27 -1.48 -8.85
CA ASP A 90 -7.44 -1.50 -10.31
C ASP A 90 -8.68 -0.73 -10.79
N GLU A 91 -9.84 -0.98 -10.17
CA GLU A 91 -11.07 -0.24 -10.47
C GLU A 91 -10.90 1.27 -10.27
N SER A 92 -10.18 1.67 -9.23
CA SER A 92 -9.93 3.08 -8.90
C SER A 92 -8.99 3.71 -9.92
N VAL A 93 -7.91 3.02 -10.28
CA VAL A 93 -6.93 3.49 -11.26
C VAL A 93 -7.57 3.67 -12.63
N ARG A 94 -8.38 2.70 -13.11
CA ARG A 94 -9.08 2.82 -14.42
C ARG A 94 -10.04 4.01 -14.48
N LYS A 95 -10.77 4.29 -13.40
CA LYS A 95 -11.70 5.42 -13.33
C LYS A 95 -11.00 6.77 -13.25
N ILE A 96 -9.81 6.80 -12.65
CA ILE A 96 -8.94 7.99 -12.66
C ILE A 96 -8.34 8.15 -14.06
N GLU A 97 -7.83 7.09 -14.68
CA GLU A 97 -7.15 7.13 -15.97
C GLU A 97 -8.03 7.68 -17.10
N THR A 98 -9.32 7.35 -17.09
CA THR A 98 -10.31 7.88 -18.05
C THR A 98 -10.61 9.37 -17.87
N ARG A 99 -10.24 9.96 -16.73
CA ARG A 99 -10.55 11.36 -16.37
C ARG A 99 -9.32 12.26 -16.33
N VAL A 100 -8.12 11.70 -16.47
CA VAL A 100 -6.86 12.41 -16.34
C VAL A 100 -6.31 12.86 -17.71
N PRO A 101 -5.96 14.16 -17.88
CA PRO A 101 -5.34 14.65 -19.10
C PRO A 101 -4.01 13.95 -19.43
N PRO A 102 -3.65 13.79 -20.72
CA PRO A 102 -2.43 13.08 -21.17
C PRO A 102 -1.13 13.56 -20.52
N MET A 103 -1.06 14.84 -20.17
CA MET A 103 0.12 15.48 -19.55
C MET A 103 0.52 14.84 -18.21
N VAL A 104 -0.44 14.32 -17.45
CA VAL A 104 -0.16 13.67 -16.16
C VAL A 104 0.40 12.25 -16.36
N LYS A 105 0.08 11.60 -17.47
CA LYS A 105 0.64 10.28 -17.82
C LYS A 105 2.13 10.37 -18.20
N GLN A 106 2.58 11.52 -18.70
CA GLN A 106 3.98 11.77 -19.06
C GLN A 106 4.83 12.29 -17.89
N ALA A 107 4.21 12.79 -16.82
CA ALA A 107 4.91 13.34 -15.65
C ALA A 107 5.95 12.39 -15.03
N PRO A 108 5.70 11.07 -14.88
CA PRO A 108 6.71 10.14 -14.37
C PRO A 108 7.91 9.96 -15.29
N ALA A 109 7.71 10.01 -16.61
CA ALA A 109 8.80 9.92 -17.60
C ALA A 109 9.64 11.20 -17.60
N ALA A 110 8.99 12.37 -17.56
CA ALA A 110 9.66 13.66 -17.43
C ALA A 110 10.46 13.77 -16.12
N ALA A 111 9.91 13.32 -15.00
CA ALA A 111 10.59 13.31 -13.70
C ALA A 111 11.83 12.39 -13.70
N ARG A 112 11.75 11.22 -14.35
CA ARG A 112 12.90 10.30 -14.49
C ARG A 112 14.01 10.88 -15.38
N SER A 113 13.66 11.55 -16.48
CA SER A 113 14.62 12.24 -17.34
C SER A 113 15.36 13.32 -16.56
N VAL A 114 14.64 14.19 -15.85
CA VAL A 114 15.24 15.26 -15.04
C VAL A 114 16.12 14.70 -13.93
N ALA A 115 15.73 13.60 -13.27
CA ALA A 115 16.54 12.94 -12.26
C ALA A 115 17.85 12.35 -12.84
N ALA A 116 17.81 11.82 -14.06
CA ALA A 116 18.99 11.34 -14.76
C ALA A 116 19.93 12.49 -15.16
N ASP A 117 19.36 13.58 -15.68
CA ASP A 117 20.11 14.76 -16.11
C ASP A 117 20.80 15.45 -14.92
N VAL A 118 20.12 15.58 -13.78
CA VAL A 118 20.69 16.12 -12.54
C VAL A 118 21.85 15.27 -12.02
N LYS A 119 21.79 13.95 -12.19
CA LYS A 119 22.88 13.05 -11.80
C LYS A 119 24.12 13.23 -12.68
N SER A 120 23.95 13.67 -13.93
CA SER A 120 25.05 13.94 -14.86
C SER A 120 25.64 15.36 -14.78
N ALA A 121 24.85 16.36 -14.37
CA ALA A 121 25.19 17.76 -14.66
C ALA A 121 25.98 18.50 -13.56
N GLY A 122 26.17 17.97 -12.35
CA GLY A 122 27.14 18.49 -11.35
C GLY A 122 27.08 19.98 -10.94
N VAL A 123 26.11 20.77 -11.41
CA VAL A 123 26.06 22.23 -11.21
C VAL A 123 24.94 22.57 -10.21
N ILE A 124 25.34 22.73 -8.96
CA ILE A 124 24.46 22.94 -7.79
C ILE A 124 23.79 24.34 -7.81
N GLY A 125 24.34 25.31 -8.55
CA GLY A 125 23.87 26.70 -8.56
C GLY A 125 22.68 27.00 -9.49
N ALA A 126 22.74 26.59 -10.75
CA ALA A 126 21.70 26.87 -11.75
C ALA A 126 20.44 25.99 -11.57
N ALA A 127 20.62 24.76 -11.08
CA ALA A 127 19.54 23.81 -10.83
C ALA A 127 18.55 24.30 -9.76
N SER A 128 19.02 25.02 -8.73
CA SER A 128 18.17 25.58 -7.67
C SER A 128 17.26 26.70 -8.17
N GLY A 129 17.77 27.56 -9.07
CA GLY A 129 16.99 28.62 -9.71
C GLY A 129 15.89 28.06 -10.61
N LEU A 130 16.25 27.13 -11.51
CA LEU A 130 15.31 26.42 -12.38
C LEU A 130 14.28 25.60 -11.59
N ALA A 131 14.70 24.89 -10.52
CA ALA A 131 13.78 24.15 -9.67
C ALA A 131 12.76 25.07 -9.02
N LYS A 132 13.14 26.26 -8.54
CA LYS A 132 12.19 27.25 -8.00
C LYS A 132 11.20 27.76 -9.06
N THR A 133 11.66 28.05 -10.28
CA THR A 133 10.77 28.56 -11.35
C THR A 133 9.81 27.47 -11.83
N VAL A 134 10.29 26.24 -11.97
CA VAL A 134 9.48 25.07 -12.29
C VAL A 134 8.49 24.80 -11.17
N TYR A 135 8.92 24.82 -9.90
CA TYR A 135 8.03 24.63 -8.77
C TYR A 135 6.92 25.69 -8.73
N ALA A 136 7.25 26.98 -8.88
CA ALA A 136 6.26 28.06 -8.91
C ALA A 136 5.25 27.93 -10.07
N LYS A 137 5.67 27.37 -11.22
CA LYS A 137 4.81 27.16 -12.38
C LYS A 137 3.90 25.93 -12.22
N TYR A 138 4.40 24.85 -11.63
CA TYR A 138 3.67 23.58 -11.51
C TYR A 138 2.94 23.42 -10.19
N GLU A 139 3.32 24.11 -9.11
CA GLU A 139 2.64 24.09 -7.82
C GLU A 139 1.14 24.41 -7.93
N PRO A 140 0.70 25.51 -8.57
CA PRO A 140 -0.73 25.80 -8.71
C PRO A 140 -1.46 24.77 -9.57
N ALA A 141 -0.82 24.24 -10.61
CA ALA A 141 -1.38 23.18 -11.46
C ALA A 141 -1.51 21.85 -10.70
N ALA A 142 -0.50 21.49 -9.89
CA ALA A 142 -0.49 20.30 -9.06
C ALA A 142 -1.50 20.40 -7.92
N LYS A 143 -1.62 21.56 -7.25
CA LYS A 143 -2.65 21.84 -6.25
C LYS A 143 -4.04 21.76 -6.87
N GLY A 144 -4.27 22.40 -8.01
CA GLY A 144 -5.56 22.33 -8.72
C GLY A 144 -5.94 20.90 -9.13
N LEU A 145 -4.95 20.10 -9.57
CA LEU A 145 -5.15 18.70 -9.89
C LEU A 145 -5.46 17.87 -8.64
N TYR A 146 -4.72 18.10 -7.54
CA TYR A 146 -4.94 17.42 -6.27
C TYR A 146 -6.35 17.69 -5.73
N THR A 147 -6.78 18.96 -5.66
CA THR A 147 -8.14 19.34 -5.23
C THR A 147 -9.23 18.70 -6.09
N LYS A 148 -8.98 18.49 -7.39
CA LYS A 148 -9.93 17.84 -8.30
C LYS A 148 -10.07 16.33 -8.01
N TYR A 149 -8.99 15.64 -7.65
CA TYR A 149 -8.99 14.19 -7.43
C TYR A 149 -9.17 13.78 -5.98
N GLU A 150 -8.89 14.65 -5.01
CA GLU A 150 -9.11 14.42 -3.58
C GLU A 150 -10.50 13.85 -3.28
N PRO A 151 -11.64 14.43 -3.72
CA PRO A 151 -12.96 13.87 -3.42
C PRO A 151 -13.19 12.50 -4.06
N MET A 152 -12.58 12.22 -5.22
CA MET A 152 -12.66 10.90 -5.85
C MET A 152 -11.86 9.86 -5.06
N ALA A 153 -10.65 10.22 -4.64
CA ALA A 153 -9.81 9.36 -3.82
C ALA A 153 -10.48 9.05 -2.47
N GLU A 154 -11.10 10.05 -1.83
CA GLU A 154 -11.88 9.86 -0.61
C GLU A 154 -13.08 8.93 -0.84
N GLN A 155 -13.82 9.10 -1.93
CA GLN A 155 -14.96 8.25 -2.27
C GLN A 155 -14.54 6.79 -2.52
N TYR A 156 -13.43 6.56 -3.23
CA TYR A 156 -12.89 5.21 -3.43
C TYR A 156 -12.39 4.59 -2.13
N ALA A 157 -11.66 5.35 -1.31
CA ALA A 157 -11.20 4.89 -0.01
C ALA A 157 -12.39 4.51 0.90
N ALA A 158 -13.44 5.33 0.95
CA ALA A 158 -14.66 5.04 1.70
C ALA A 158 -15.40 3.81 1.17
N SER A 159 -15.50 3.63 -0.15
CA SER A 159 -16.13 2.47 -0.78
C SER A 159 -15.36 1.17 -0.53
N ALA A 160 -14.03 1.22 -0.65
CA ALA A 160 -13.16 0.10 -0.34
C ALA A 160 -13.26 -0.28 1.14
N TRP A 161 -13.25 0.72 2.03
CA TRP A 161 -13.41 0.53 3.47
C TRP A 161 -14.76 -0.09 3.82
N LEU A 162 -15.86 0.41 3.25
CA LEU A 162 -17.20 -0.13 3.45
C LEU A 162 -17.29 -1.58 2.97
N SER A 163 -16.68 -1.89 1.82
CA SER A 163 -16.67 -3.24 1.29
C SER A 163 -15.86 -4.20 2.19
N LEU A 164 -14.74 -3.73 2.75
CA LEU A 164 -13.91 -4.50 3.66
C LEU A 164 -14.64 -4.78 4.99
N ASN A 165 -15.42 -3.83 5.49
CA ASN A 165 -16.25 -4.01 6.70
C ASN A 165 -17.39 -5.03 6.53
N ARG A 166 -17.70 -5.48 5.31
CA ARG A 166 -18.64 -6.60 5.09
C ARG A 166 -18.04 -7.95 5.49
N LEU A 167 -16.72 -8.04 5.61
CA LEU A 167 -16.06 -9.26 6.07
C LEU A 167 -16.21 -9.37 7.60
N PRO A 168 -16.72 -10.50 8.14
CA PRO A 168 -17.10 -10.62 9.56
C PRO A 168 -15.97 -10.33 10.57
N VAL A 169 -14.72 -10.54 10.17
CA VAL A 169 -13.54 -10.39 11.04
C VAL A 169 -13.04 -8.93 11.06
N VAL A 170 -13.26 -8.18 9.99
CA VAL A 170 -12.67 -6.86 9.78
C VAL A 170 -13.15 -5.83 10.80
N PRO A 171 -14.46 -5.71 11.13
CA PRO A 171 -14.91 -4.74 12.13
C PRO A 171 -14.30 -4.98 13.52
N LYS A 172 -14.19 -6.25 13.94
CA LYS A 172 -13.62 -6.63 15.24
C LYS A 172 -12.14 -6.28 15.33
N VAL A 173 -11.39 -6.62 14.27
CA VAL A 173 -9.96 -6.28 14.18
C VAL A 173 -9.77 -4.76 14.15
N THR A 174 -10.56 -4.06 13.33
CA THR A 174 -10.53 -2.60 13.22
C THR A 174 -10.75 -1.94 14.57
N GLN A 175 -11.78 -2.34 15.31
CA GLN A 175 -12.09 -1.74 16.62
C GLN A 175 -10.95 -1.95 17.63
N ALA A 176 -10.29 -3.10 17.60
CA ALA A 176 -9.15 -3.39 18.47
C ALA A 176 -7.92 -2.55 18.13
N VAL A 177 -7.65 -2.31 16.84
CA VAL A 177 -6.43 -1.61 16.38
C VAL A 177 -6.60 -0.10 16.19
N ALA A 178 -7.84 0.39 16.03
CA ALA A 178 -8.13 1.79 15.76
C ALA A 178 -7.53 2.76 16.79
N PRO A 179 -7.60 2.51 18.12
CA PRO A 179 -7.00 3.41 19.11
C PRO A 179 -5.48 3.52 18.95
N THR A 180 -4.80 2.40 18.73
CA THR A 180 -3.35 2.34 18.53
C THR A 180 -2.96 3.04 17.22
N ALA A 181 -3.70 2.81 16.14
CA ALA A 181 -3.49 3.49 14.86
C ALA A 181 -3.69 5.01 14.98
N ALA A 182 -4.71 5.46 15.73
CA ALA A 182 -4.95 6.88 15.99
C ALA A 182 -3.81 7.52 16.79
N TYR A 183 -3.30 6.83 17.82
CA TYR A 183 -2.17 7.30 18.61
C TYR A 183 -0.91 7.48 17.77
N TYR A 184 -0.50 6.46 17.02
CA TYR A 184 0.72 6.51 16.22
C TYR A 184 0.63 7.48 15.04
N SER A 185 -0.54 7.57 14.38
CA SER A 185 -0.75 8.56 13.31
C SER A 185 -0.71 10.00 13.83
N GLY A 186 -1.27 10.26 15.01
CA GLY A 186 -1.15 11.55 15.69
C GLY A 186 0.31 11.90 16.00
N LYS A 187 1.09 10.95 16.54
CA LYS A 187 2.51 11.16 16.85
C LYS A 187 3.37 11.40 15.62
N TYR A 188 3.14 10.66 14.55
CA TYR A 188 3.81 10.89 13.28
C TYR A 188 3.55 12.32 12.77
N ASN A 189 2.28 12.76 12.75
CA ASN A 189 1.92 14.10 12.30
C ASN A 189 2.60 15.20 13.15
N GLU A 190 2.61 15.03 14.47
CA GLU A 190 3.27 15.94 15.40
C GLU A 190 4.77 16.07 15.07
N ILE A 191 5.46 14.94 14.86
CA ILE A 191 6.91 14.92 14.53
C ILE A 191 7.18 15.60 13.20
N VAL A 192 6.37 15.30 12.17
CA VAL A 192 6.52 15.90 10.84
C VAL A 192 6.34 17.41 10.91
N GLN A 193 5.30 17.88 11.58
CA GLN A 193 5.01 19.30 11.71
C GLN A 193 6.10 20.03 12.49
N GLN A 194 6.49 19.53 13.66
CA GLN A 194 7.57 20.12 14.46
C GLN A 194 8.91 20.14 13.71
N SER A 195 9.20 19.11 12.92
CA SER A 195 10.43 19.04 12.12
C SER A 195 10.41 20.04 10.96
N ALA A 196 9.26 20.21 10.31
CA ALA A 196 9.08 21.21 9.27
C ALA A 196 9.20 22.64 9.83
N GLU A 197 8.60 22.92 11.00
CA GLU A 197 8.71 24.21 11.69
C GLU A 197 10.15 24.54 12.10
N LYS A 198 10.95 23.52 12.46
CA LYS A 198 12.38 23.65 12.74
C LYS A 198 13.26 23.82 11.49
N GLY A 199 12.66 23.88 10.30
CA GLY A 199 13.37 24.14 9.04
C GLY A 199 13.98 22.91 8.37
N TYR A 200 13.65 21.68 8.82
CA TYR A 200 14.10 20.47 8.13
C TYR A 200 13.34 20.32 6.81
N LYS A 201 14.01 20.67 5.70
CA LYS A 201 13.43 20.65 4.34
C LYS A 201 12.84 19.31 3.93
N VAL A 202 13.35 18.18 4.43
CA VAL A 202 12.80 16.85 4.11
C VAL A 202 11.43 16.66 4.77
N ALA A 203 11.23 17.18 5.98
CA ALA A 203 9.99 17.04 6.72
C ALA A 203 8.83 17.81 6.07
N SER A 204 9.08 18.95 5.43
CA SER A 204 8.03 19.70 4.70
C SER A 204 7.44 18.96 3.50
N TYR A 205 8.08 17.89 3.05
CA TYR A 205 7.58 17.03 1.98
C TYR A 205 6.89 15.75 2.48
N LEU A 206 6.96 15.47 3.79
CA LEU A 206 6.30 14.30 4.37
C LEU A 206 4.80 14.57 4.48
N PRO A 207 3.93 13.67 3.97
CA PRO A 207 2.50 13.85 4.02
C PRO A 207 1.99 13.67 5.45
N LEU A 208 1.04 14.50 5.87
CA LEU A 208 0.32 14.33 7.13
C LEU A 208 -0.85 13.35 6.94
N VAL A 209 -1.09 12.53 7.96
CA VAL A 209 -2.24 11.63 8.01
C VAL A 209 -3.49 12.46 8.35
N PRO A 210 -4.59 12.39 7.58
CA PRO A 210 -5.79 13.20 7.80
C PRO A 210 -6.67 12.65 8.94
N THR A 211 -6.12 12.60 10.16
CA THR A 211 -6.74 11.98 11.34
C THR A 211 -8.12 12.57 11.67
N GLY A 212 -8.32 13.88 11.49
CA GLY A 212 -9.61 14.54 11.71
C GLY A 212 -10.70 14.16 10.71
N LYS A 213 -10.35 13.90 9.44
CA LYS A 213 -11.31 13.41 8.44
C LYS A 213 -11.68 11.95 8.72
N ILE A 214 -10.68 11.15 9.08
CA ILE A 214 -10.83 9.72 9.37
C ILE A 214 -11.72 9.53 10.61
N SER A 215 -11.46 10.24 11.70
CA SER A 215 -12.26 10.12 12.94
C SER A 215 -13.73 10.47 12.71
N LYS A 216 -14.02 11.49 11.89
CA LYS A 216 -15.38 11.88 11.53
C LYS A 216 -16.16 10.76 10.84
N VAL A 217 -15.54 10.05 9.89
CA VAL A 217 -16.17 8.92 9.18
C VAL A 217 -16.51 7.78 10.14
N PHE A 218 -15.61 7.47 11.08
CA PHE A 218 -15.84 6.42 12.07
C PHE A 218 -16.96 6.78 13.07
N SER A 219 -17.04 8.04 13.50
CA SER A 219 -18.12 8.49 14.38
C SER A 219 -19.50 8.44 13.70
N THR A 220 -19.59 8.72 12.39
CA THR A 220 -20.87 8.66 11.64
C THR A 220 -21.37 7.23 11.44
N GLN A 221 -20.48 6.25 11.28
CA GLN A 221 -20.87 4.83 11.16
C GLN A 221 -21.49 4.28 12.45
N HIS A 222 -21.07 4.78 13.61
CA HIS A 222 -21.57 4.33 14.91
C HIS A 222 -22.99 4.83 15.22
N VAL A 223 -23.44 5.91 14.56
CA VAL A 223 -24.79 6.48 14.73
C VAL A 223 -25.82 5.82 13.80
N ALA A 224 -25.40 5.30 12.65
CA ALA A 224 -26.29 4.64 11.68
C ALA A 224 -26.58 3.17 11.99
N SER A 225 -25.99 2.61 13.05
CA SER A 225 -26.14 1.21 13.46
C SER A 225 -26.93 1.04 14.77
N ASN A 226 -27.59 2.10 15.26
CA ASN A 226 -28.50 2.09 16.40
C ASN A 226 -29.94 2.29 15.96
#